data_AF-A0A5B9RHP0-F1
#
_entry.id   AF-A0A5B9RHP0-F1
#
_cell.length_a   1.000
_cell.length_b   1.000
_cell.length_c   1.000
_cell.angle_alpha   90.00
_cell.angle_beta   90.00
_cell.angle_gamma   90.00
#
_symmetry.space_group_name_H-M   'P 1'
#
loop_
_entity.id
_entity.type
_entity.pdbx_description
1 polymer ?
#
loop_
_entity_poly.entity_id
_entity_poly.type
_entity_poly.pdbx_seq_one_letter_code
_entity_poly.pdbx_strand_id
1 'polypeptide(L)'
;MEKKLPKSYMTDAEREELRVGGLDQDCIYMVEAEAASKANDSKTTWEWLAMAEYPAHALLLLRHQRGPQFIRDMGFSTKNADEEYGPDWLDKGVVIGGHHF
;
A
#
# COMPACT_ATOMS: atom_id res chain seq x y z
N MET A 1 -9.15 8.68 10.13
CA MET A 1 -10.15 7.57 10.22
C MET A 1 -9.34 6.33 10.50
N GLU A 2 -9.51 5.70 11.66
CA GLU A 2 -8.76 4.48 11.99
C GLU A 2 -9.21 3.37 11.03
N LYS A 3 -8.31 2.90 10.17
CA LYS A 3 -8.58 1.74 9.31
C LYS A 3 -8.69 0.51 10.21
N LYS A 4 -9.75 -0.27 10.05
CA LYS A 4 -9.85 -1.57 10.71
C LYS A 4 -8.70 -2.46 10.19
N LEU A 5 -8.00 -3.12 11.10
CA LEU A 5 -6.93 -4.05 10.71
C LEU A 5 -7.51 -5.18 9.83
N PRO A 6 -6.83 -5.52 8.71
CA PRO A 6 -7.17 -6.69 7.90
C PRO A 6 -7.05 -8.00 8.69
N LYS A 7 -7.45 -9.11 8.06
CA LYS A 7 -7.21 -10.45 8.64
C LYS A 7 -5.69 -10.64 8.82
N SER A 8 -5.24 -10.87 10.04
CA SER A 8 -3.83 -11.16 10.31
C SER A 8 -3.58 -12.65 10.13
N TYR A 9 -2.46 -12.97 9.47
CA TYR A 9 -1.94 -14.34 9.38
C TYR A 9 -0.78 -14.56 10.34
N MET A 10 -0.34 -13.50 11.03
CA MET A 10 0.68 -13.52 12.06
C MET A 10 0.04 -13.47 13.45
N THR A 11 0.74 -14.04 14.43
CA THR A 11 0.40 -13.89 15.84
C THR A 11 0.83 -12.52 16.36
N ASP A 12 0.23 -12.08 17.46
CA ASP A 12 0.68 -10.86 18.16
C ASP A 12 2.15 -10.97 18.60
N ALA A 13 2.61 -12.17 18.96
CA ALA A 13 3.99 -12.42 19.37
C ALA A 13 4.97 -12.20 18.21
N GLU A 14 4.69 -12.76 17.03
CA GLU A 14 5.53 -12.55 15.83
C GLU A 14 5.60 -11.07 15.45
N ARG A 15 4.47 -10.33 15.54
CA ARG A 15 4.47 -8.88 15.30
C ARG A 15 5.32 -8.12 16.31
N GLU A 16 5.26 -8.51 17.58
CA GLU A 16 6.06 -7.86 18.64
C GLU A 16 7.56 -8.16 18.49
N GLU A 17 7.93 -9.38 18.11
CA GLU A 17 9.32 -9.73 17.80
C GLU A 17 9.90 -8.84 16.69
N LEU A 18 9.13 -8.57 15.63
CA LEU A 18 9.56 -7.66 14.56
C LEU A 18 9.74 -6.22 15.05
N ARG A 19 8.82 -5.73 15.91
CA ARG A 19 8.94 -4.38 16.50
C ARG A 19 10.19 -4.26 17.37
N VAL A 20 10.41 -5.23 18.25
CA VAL A 20 11.61 -5.28 19.12
C VAL A 20 12.88 -5.43 18.28
N GLY A 21 12.79 -6.13 17.14
CA GLY A 21 13.84 -6.25 16.13
C GLY A 21 14.11 -4.96 15.34
N GLY A 22 13.35 -3.89 15.56
CA GLY A 22 13.57 -2.57 14.98
C GLY A 22 12.86 -2.32 13.64
N LEU A 23 11.92 -3.19 13.23
CA LEU A 23 11.10 -2.92 12.05
C LEU A 23 10.07 -1.82 12.38
N ASP A 24 9.94 -0.86 11.46
CA ASP A 24 8.86 0.11 11.53
C ASP A 24 7.50 -0.51 11.19
N GLN A 25 6.43 0.25 11.43
CA GLN A 25 5.07 -0.23 11.31
C GLN A 25 4.66 -0.53 9.85
N ASP A 26 5.20 0.20 8.88
CA ASP A 26 4.93 -0.03 7.45
C ASP A 26 5.64 -1.31 6.98
N CYS A 27 6.88 -1.54 7.44
CA CYS A 27 7.58 -2.81 7.25
C CYS A 27 6.79 -3.98 7.84
N ILE A 28 6.18 -3.82 9.02
CA ILE A 28 5.34 -4.87 9.61
C ILE A 28 4.09 -5.14 8.75
N TYR A 29 3.46 -4.12 8.18
CA TYR A 29 2.35 -4.32 7.25
C TYR A 29 2.77 -5.10 5.99
N MET A 30 4.00 -4.87 5.49
CA MET A 30 4.54 -5.66 4.39
C MET A 30 4.74 -7.14 4.76
N VAL A 31 5.19 -7.44 5.97
CA VAL A 31 5.34 -8.84 6.43
C VAL A 31 3.98 -9.51 6.60
N GLU A 32 2.96 -8.81 7.11
CA GLU A 32 1.58 -9.32 7.15
C GLU A 32 1.02 -9.59 5.75
N ALA A 33 1.31 -8.71 4.78
CA ALA A 33 0.93 -8.91 3.38
C ALA A 33 1.61 -10.16 2.78
N GLU A 34 2.89 -10.39 3.12
CA GLU A 34 3.63 -11.58 2.70
C GLU A 34 3.05 -12.86 3.33
N ALA A 35 2.69 -12.82 4.62
CA ALA A 35 2.04 -13.94 5.30
C ALA A 35 0.69 -14.29 4.65
N ALA A 36 -0.13 -13.28 4.33
CA ALA A 36 -1.37 -13.47 3.57
C ALA A 36 -1.12 -14.05 2.17
N SER A 37 -0.05 -13.61 1.50
CA SER A 37 0.32 -14.12 0.18
C SER A 37 0.74 -15.59 0.25
N LYS A 38 1.49 -16.00 1.29
CA LYS A 38 1.86 -17.41 1.53
C LYS A 38 0.64 -18.28 1.80
N ALA A 39 -0.42 -17.71 2.37
CA ALA A 39 -1.71 -18.36 2.55
C ALA A 39 -2.62 -18.32 1.30
N ASN A 40 -2.12 -17.84 0.15
CA ASN A 40 -2.88 -17.63 -1.09
C ASN A 40 -4.09 -16.68 -0.94
N ASP A 41 -4.05 -15.76 0.02
CA ASP A 41 -5.10 -14.78 0.25
C ASP A 41 -4.73 -13.41 -0.34
N SER A 42 -4.86 -13.32 -1.66
CA SER A 42 -4.53 -12.12 -2.43
C SER A 42 -5.29 -10.88 -1.96
N LYS A 43 -6.55 -11.03 -1.53
CA LYS A 43 -7.35 -9.90 -1.04
C LYS A 43 -6.71 -9.32 0.22
N THR A 44 -6.43 -10.17 1.20
CA THR A 44 -5.82 -9.75 2.46
C THR A 44 -4.39 -9.23 2.24
N THR A 45 -3.64 -9.76 1.27
CA THR A 45 -2.35 -9.18 0.86
C THR A 45 -2.50 -7.72 0.47
N TRP A 46 -3.44 -7.39 -0.42
CA TRP A 46 -3.65 -6.00 -0.82
C TRP A 46 -4.21 -5.12 0.29
N GLU A 47 -5.07 -5.67 1.16
CA GLU A 47 -5.59 -4.93 2.31
C GLU A 47 -4.46 -4.53 3.27
N TRP A 48 -3.49 -5.40 3.53
CA TRP A 48 -2.30 -5.06 4.31
C TRP A 48 -1.39 -4.07 3.60
N LEU A 49 -1.13 -4.24 2.30
CA LEU A 49 -0.34 -3.27 1.54
C LEU A 49 -0.98 -1.87 1.59
N ALA A 50 -2.30 -1.76 1.48
CA ALA A 50 -3.00 -0.48 1.55
C ALA A 50 -2.94 0.23 2.91
N MET A 51 -2.43 -0.43 3.97
CA MET A 51 -2.21 0.19 5.28
C MET A 51 -0.92 1.03 5.31
N ALA A 52 0.08 0.71 4.50
CA ALA A 52 1.37 1.38 4.47
C ALA A 52 1.34 2.72 3.71
N GLU A 53 2.29 3.61 4.02
CA GLU A 53 2.52 4.82 3.25
C GLU A 53 3.56 4.58 2.15
N TYR A 54 3.21 4.93 0.91
CA TYR A 54 4.10 4.76 -0.23
C TYR A 54 4.63 6.10 -0.76
N PRO A 55 5.85 6.14 -1.29
CA PRO A 55 6.33 7.30 -2.02
C PRO A 55 5.53 7.48 -3.33
N ALA A 56 5.48 8.71 -3.84
CA ALA A 56 4.64 9.07 -4.98
C ALA A 56 4.91 8.19 -6.23
N HIS A 57 6.18 7.92 -6.54
CA HIS A 57 6.54 7.09 -7.69
C HIS A 57 6.04 5.64 -7.59
N ALA A 58 5.94 5.08 -6.38
CA ALA A 58 5.39 3.74 -6.18
C ALA A 58 3.86 3.73 -6.38
N LEU A 59 3.17 4.77 -5.94
CA LEU A 59 1.73 4.96 -6.19
C LEU A 59 1.46 5.19 -7.69
N LEU A 60 2.35 5.90 -8.39
CA LEU A 60 2.25 6.09 -9.83
C LEU A 60 2.39 4.77 -10.59
N LEU A 61 3.38 3.94 -10.22
CA LEU A 61 3.54 2.60 -10.77
C LEU A 61 2.30 1.73 -10.50
N LEU A 62 1.78 1.78 -9.27
CA LEU A 62 0.59 1.02 -8.88
C LEU A 62 -0.63 1.44 -9.70
N ARG A 63 -0.83 2.75 -9.90
CA ARG A 63 -1.90 3.29 -10.76
C ARG A 63 -1.75 2.78 -12.19
N HIS A 64 -0.54 2.83 -12.74
CA HIS A 64 -0.29 2.37 -14.10
C HIS A 64 -0.62 0.87 -14.27
N GLN A 65 -0.33 0.04 -13.27
CA GLN A 65 -0.54 -1.41 -13.33
C GLN A 65 -1.97 -1.86 -13.00
N ARG A 66 -2.66 -1.17 -12.07
CA ARG A 66 -3.95 -1.60 -11.50
C ARG A 66 -5.10 -0.66 -11.79
N GLY A 67 -4.79 0.53 -12.30
CA GLY A 67 -5.75 1.60 -12.53
C GLY A 67 -6.11 2.39 -11.27
N PRO A 68 -6.70 3.58 -11.45
CA PRO A 68 -7.02 4.47 -10.35
C PRO A 68 -8.12 3.95 -9.42
N GLN A 69 -9.10 3.20 -9.96
CA GLN A 69 -10.19 2.66 -9.16
C GLN A 69 -9.70 1.66 -8.12
N PHE A 70 -8.69 0.84 -8.45
CA PHE A 70 -8.09 -0.10 -7.51
C PHE A 70 -7.49 0.59 -6.28
N ILE A 71 -6.77 1.69 -6.49
CA ILE A 71 -6.18 2.49 -5.41
C ILE A 71 -7.27 3.01 -4.46
N ARG A 72 -8.40 3.46 -5.01
CA ARG A 72 -9.56 3.94 -4.25
C ARG A 72 -10.25 2.82 -3.48
N ASP A 73 -10.55 1.71 -4.16
CA ASP A 73 -11.27 0.58 -3.59
C ASP A 73 -10.49 -0.07 -2.44
N MET A 74 -9.16 -0.16 -2.59
CA MET A 74 -8.28 -0.68 -1.54
C MET A 74 -7.98 0.36 -0.45
N GLY A 75 -8.20 1.64 -0.71
CA GLY A 75 -7.99 2.71 0.26
C GLY A 75 -6.51 3.07 0.50
N PHE A 76 -5.66 2.97 -0.53
CA PHE A 76 -4.27 3.43 -0.43
C PHE A 76 -4.22 4.93 -0.10
N SER A 77 -3.29 5.33 0.75
CA SER A 77 -3.03 6.75 1.01
C SER A 77 -2.40 7.40 -0.21
N THR A 78 -3.03 8.42 -0.78
CA THR A 78 -2.54 9.14 -1.96
C THR A 78 -1.75 10.40 -1.62
N LYS A 79 -1.63 10.75 -0.33
CA LYS A 79 -1.06 12.01 0.15
C LYS A 79 0.25 12.39 -0.56
N ASN A 80 1.22 11.49 -0.59
CA ASN A 80 2.53 11.78 -1.19
C ASN A 80 2.45 12.02 -2.71
N ALA A 81 1.56 11.29 -3.41
CA ALA A 81 1.34 11.49 -4.83
C ALA A 81 0.51 12.74 -5.13
N ASP A 82 -0.44 13.08 -4.26
CA ASP A 82 -1.22 14.32 -4.37
C ASP A 82 -0.32 15.55 -4.18
N GLU A 83 0.67 15.47 -3.28
CA GLU A 83 1.68 16.50 -3.06
C GLU A 83 2.67 16.64 -4.24
N GLU A 84 3.10 15.53 -4.86
CA GLU A 84 4.10 15.56 -5.94
C GLU A 84 3.50 15.80 -7.33
N TYR A 85 2.37 15.17 -7.65
CA TYR A 85 1.76 15.17 -8.99
C TYR A 85 0.47 15.99 -9.08
N GLY A 86 -0.03 16.50 -7.94
CA GLY A 86 -1.29 17.20 -7.85
C GLY A 86 -2.47 16.27 -7.54
N PRO A 87 -3.52 16.76 -6.87
CA PRO A 87 -4.62 15.93 -6.35
C PRO A 87 -5.48 15.26 -7.43
N ASP A 88 -5.32 15.63 -8.70
CA ASP A 88 -6.01 15.07 -9.85
C ASP A 88 -5.18 14.02 -10.61
N TRP A 89 -3.96 13.69 -10.14
CA TRP A 89 -3.07 12.70 -10.76
C TRP A 89 -3.75 11.34 -10.97
N LEU A 90 -4.62 10.96 -10.03
CA LEU A 90 -5.31 9.69 -10.07
C LEU A 90 -6.26 9.63 -11.29
N ASP A 91 -6.91 10.72 -11.64
CA ASP A 91 -7.84 10.76 -12.79
C ASP A 91 -7.14 11.09 -14.10
N LYS A 92 -6.24 12.09 -14.09
CA LYS A 92 -5.59 12.58 -15.31
C LYS A 92 -4.35 11.80 -15.73
N GLY A 93 -3.77 11.04 -14.80
CA GLY A 93 -2.45 10.45 -14.99
C GLY A 93 -1.34 11.48 -14.92
N VAL A 94 -0.12 11.02 -15.12
CA VAL A 94 1.08 11.87 -15.00
C VAL A 94 1.95 11.66 -16.24
N VAL A 95 2.45 12.74 -16.82
CA VAL A 95 3.38 12.68 -17.95
C VAL A 95 4.79 13.03 -17.46
N ILE A 96 5.70 12.07 -17.55
CA ILE A 96 7.11 12.25 -17.16
C ILE A 96 7.99 11.92 -18.37
N GLY A 97 8.78 12.89 -18.83
CA GLY A 97 9.68 12.69 -19.97
C GLY A 97 8.97 12.27 -21.28
N GLY A 98 7.68 12.61 -21.45
CA GLY A 98 6.88 12.20 -22.60
C GLY A 98 6.19 10.84 -22.47
N HIS A 99 6.39 10.12 -21.36
CA HIS A 99 5.68 8.88 -21.05
C HIS A 99 4.47 9.15 -20.16
N HIS A 100 3.33 8.56 -20.50
CA HIS A 100 2.09 8.68 -19.74
C HIS A 100 1.93 7.52 -18.76
N PHE A 101 1.74 7.86 -17.49
CA PHE A 101 1.52 6.94 -16.38
C PHE A 101 0.10 7.09 -15.82
#